data_AF-A0A7Y2EZ05-F1
#
_entry.id   AF-A0A7Y2EZ05-F1
#
_cell.length_a   1.000
_cell.length_b   1.000
_cell.length_c   1.000
_cell.angle_alpha   90.00
_cell.angle_beta   90.00
_cell.angle_gamma   90.00
#
_symmetry.space_group_name_H-M   'P 1'
#
loop_
_entity.id
_entity.type
_entity.pdbx_description
1 polymer ?
#
loop_
_entity_poly.entity_id
_entity_poly.type
_entity_poly.pdbx_seq_one_letter_code
_entity_poly.pdbx_strand_id
1 'polypeptide(L)' 'AISKDLKKRGFRFVGPTTVYAYLQSFGLVNDHTVDCFRFAELTGG' A
#
# COMPACT_ATOMS: atom_id res chain seq x y z
N ALA A 1 -1.14 13.05 -4.78
CA ALA A 1 -0.55 12.08 -3.83
C ALA A 1 -1.48 11.92 -2.62
N ILE A 2 -1.88 10.68 -2.29
CA ILE A 2 -2.88 10.35 -1.25
C ILE A 2 -2.50 10.96 0.11
N SER A 3 -1.23 10.87 0.51
CA SER A 3 -0.71 11.50 1.74
C SER A 3 -1.03 13.00 1.84
N LYS A 4 -0.94 13.77 0.74
CA LYS A 4 -1.25 15.20 0.73
C LYS A 4 -2.74 15.47 0.93
N ASP A 5 -3.60 14.63 0.35
CA ASP A 5 -5.05 14.76 0.49
C ASP A 5 -5.50 14.42 1.91
N LEU A 6 -4.96 13.33 2.48
CA LEU A 6 -5.23 12.94 3.87
C LEU A 6 -4.80 14.03 4.86
N LYS A 7 -3.62 14.66 4.65
CA LYS A 7 -3.20 15.81 5.47
C LYS A 7 -4.18 16.98 5.38
N LYS A 8 -4.68 17.30 4.17
CA LYS A 8 -5.67 18.37 3.97
C LYS A 8 -7.00 18.08 4.68
N ARG A 9 -7.39 16.81 4.76
CA ARG A 9 -8.59 16.35 5.48
C ARG A 9 -8.38 16.26 7.00
N GLY A 10 -7.23 16.68 7.53
CA GLY A 10 -6.96 16.76 8.97
C GLY A 10 -6.33 15.50 9.57
N PHE A 11 -6.00 14.48 8.77
CA PHE A 11 -5.32 13.29 9.28
C PHE A 11 -3.88 13.62 9.69
N ARG A 12 -3.44 13.05 10.81
CA ARG A 12 -2.08 13.17 11.34
C ARG A 12 -1.30 11.88 11.09
N PHE A 13 0.04 11.97 11.05
CA PHE A 13 0.94 10.83 10.78
C PHE A 13 0.77 10.12 9.43
N VAL A 14 0.09 10.75 8.46
CA VAL A 14 -0.14 10.21 7.11
C VAL A 14 0.97 10.63 6.14
N GLY A 15 2.23 10.34 6.48
CA GLY A 15 3.37 10.54 5.57
C GLY A 15 3.29 9.63 4.33
N PRO A 16 4.01 9.93 3.24
CA PRO A 16 3.98 9.11 2.02
C PRO A 16 4.37 7.65 2.28
N THR A 17 5.41 7.40 3.08
CA THR A 17 5.83 6.04 3.47
C THR A 17 4.75 5.31 4.26
N THR A 18 4.16 5.96 5.26
CA THR A 18 3.08 5.38 6.07
C THR A 18 1.86 5.03 5.22
N VAL A 19 1.48 5.94 4.30
CA VAL A 19 0.36 5.70 3.39
C VAL A 19 0.69 4.56 2.44
N TYR A 20 1.92 4.46 1.93
CA TYR A 20 2.31 3.35 1.06
C TYR A 20 2.23 2.00 1.78
N ALA A 21 2.79 1.91 2.98
CA ALA A 21 2.71 0.69 3.82
C ALA A 21 1.26 0.31 4.15
N TYR A 22 0.40 1.31 4.38
CA TYR A 22 -1.03 1.09 4.56
C TYR A 22 -1.66 0.48 3.31
N LEU A 23 -1.41 1.04 2.11
CA LEU A 23 -1.95 0.52 0.86
C LEU A 23 -1.48 -0.92 0.58
N GLN A 24 -0.23 -1.27 0.89
CA GLN A 24 0.27 -2.64 0.80
C GLN A 24 -0.50 -3.59 1.72
N SER A 25 -0.76 -3.16 2.97
CA SER A 25 -1.45 -3.98 3.98
C SER A 25 -2.92 -4.26 3.65
N PHE A 26 -3.59 -3.32 2.96
CA PHE A 26 -4.98 -3.49 2.50
C PHE A 26 -5.07 -4.20 1.14
N GLY A 27 -3.95 -4.57 0.52
CA GLY A 27 -3.93 -5.23 -0.79
C GLY A 27 -4.22 -4.29 -1.97
N LEU A 28 -4.22 -2.97 -1.75
CA LEU A 28 -4.35 -1.98 -2.83
C LEU A 28 -3.06 -1.85 -3.65
N VAL A 29 -1.94 -2.25 -3.07
CA VAL A 29 -0.65 -2.42 -3.74
C VAL A 29 -0.19 -3.85 -3.50
N ASN A 30 0.02 -4.61 -4.57
CA ASN A 30 0.64 -5.93 -4.49
C ASN A 30 2.14 -5.81 -4.76
N ASP A 31 2.91 -5.74 -3.67
CA ASP A 31 4.37 -5.69 -3.68
C ASP A 31 5.00 -6.99 -3.16
N HIS A 32 4.24 -8.10 -3.21
CA HIS A 32 4.82 -9.41 -2.90
C HIS A 32 5.96 -9.71 -3.88
N THR A 33 7.09 -10.15 -3.33
CA THR A 33 8.25 -10.52 -4.12
C THR A 33 7.97 -11.79 -4.94
N VAL A 34 8.73 -12.00 -6.02
CA VAL A 34 8.53 -13.14 -6.95
C VAL A 34 8.77 -14.51 -6.32
N ASP A 35 9.53 -14.55 -5.23
CA ASP A 35 9.82 -15.74 -4.42
C ASP A 35 8.76 -15.98 -3.32
N CYS A 36 7.78 -15.08 -3.16
CA CYS A 36 6.70 -15.26 -2.20
C CYS A 36 5.78 -16.43 -2.62
N PHE A 37 5.45 -17.31 -1.68
CA PHE A 37 4.55 -18.44 -1.91
C PHE A 37 3.13 -18.05 -2.41
N ARG A 38 2.72 -16.79 -2.23
CA ARG A 38 1.45 -16.22 -2.72
C ARG A 38 1.57 -15.49 -4.06
N PHE A 39 2.77 -15.32 -4.61
CA PHE A 39 2.99 -14.48 -5.79
C PHE A 39 2.13 -14.91 -6.99
N ALA A 40 2.10 -16.22 -7.31
CA ALA A 40 1.31 -16.75 -8.43
C ALA A 40 -0.20 -16.54 -8.24
N GLU A 41 -0.70 -16.70 -7.02
CA GLU A 41 -2.12 -16.49 -6.70
C GLU A 41 -2.51 -15.02 -6.87
N LEU A 42 -1.67 -14.10 -6.38
CA LEU A 42 -1.95 -12.66 -6.37
C LEU A 42 -1.70 -11.97 -7.71
N THR A 43 -0.97 -12.60 -8.63
CA THR A 43 -0.68 -12.07 -9.97
C THR A 43 -1.54 -12.69 -11.08
N GLY A 44 -2.51 -13.53 -10.71
CA GLY A 44 -3.52 -14.05 -11.63
C GLY A 44 -3.02 -15.18 -12.52
N GLY A 45 -2.39 -16.20 -11.91
CA GLY A 45 -2.04 -17.45 -12.59
C GLY A 45 -3.17 -18.07 -13.40
#